data_AF-A0A2E1FL32-F1
#
_entry.id   AF-A0A2E1FL32-F1
#
_cell.length_a   1.000
_cell.length_b   1.000
_cell.length_c   1.000
_cell.angle_alpha   90.00
_cell.angle_beta   90.00
_cell.angle_gamma   90.00
#
_symmetry.space_group_name_H-M   'P 1'
#
loop_
_entity.id
_entity.type
_entity.pdbx_description
1 polymer ?
#
loop_
_entity_poly.entity_id
_entity_poly.type
_entity_poly.pdbx_seq_one_letter_code
_entity_poly.pdbx_strand_id
1 'polypeptide(L)'
;MHNSLTSKYEMIRGIVVQAGYITKHVRVFGVFLILLLTTTSNVVSGQQVEEDQNFRPVHTATDFPVGWGDFSLSEDTVRMLYPAMNDGEAKDMAGNGPFPWVVFFGDIDEEISDYMLISSELVKRGNIV
;
A
#
# COMPACT_ATOMS: atom_id res chain seq x y z
N MET A 1 -38.58 -51.90 43.87
CA MET A 1 -38.13 -50.53 44.23
C MET A 1 -36.97 -50.01 43.37
N HIS A 2 -35.98 -50.85 43.00
CA HIS A 2 -34.78 -50.44 42.25
C HIS A 2 -35.06 -49.79 40.88
N ASN A 3 -35.97 -50.34 40.07
CA ASN A 3 -36.25 -49.85 38.71
C ASN A 3 -36.85 -48.42 38.65
N SER A 4 -37.55 -47.99 39.70
CA SER A 4 -38.15 -46.64 39.76
C SER A 4 -37.11 -45.56 40.02
N LEU A 5 -36.08 -45.88 40.82
CA LEU A 5 -34.99 -44.96 41.13
C LEU A 5 -34.08 -44.76 39.91
N THR A 6 -33.77 -45.84 39.18
CA THR A 6 -32.99 -45.78 37.93
C THR A 6 -33.72 -44.98 36.84
N SER A 7 -35.04 -45.17 36.70
CA SER A 7 -35.86 -44.40 35.75
C SER A 7 -35.90 -42.89 36.06
N LYS A 8 -36.02 -42.53 37.34
CA LYS A 8 -35.96 -41.11 37.77
C LYS A 8 -34.59 -40.49 37.53
N TYR A 9 -33.52 -41.25 37.75
CA TYR A 9 -32.15 -40.78 37.54
C TYR A 9 -31.88 -40.49 36.05
N GLU A 10 -32.26 -41.39 35.14
CA GLU A 10 -32.12 -41.18 33.70
C GLU A 10 -32.96 -39.99 33.20
N MET A 11 -34.17 -39.81 33.75
CA MET A 11 -35.01 -38.64 33.42
C MET A 11 -34.36 -37.32 33.87
N ILE A 12 -33.83 -37.25 35.09
CA ILE A 12 -33.12 -36.06 35.60
C ILE A 12 -31.86 -35.78 34.77
N ARG A 13 -31.10 -36.83 34.44
CA ARG A 13 -29.91 -36.74 33.60
C ARG A 13 -30.24 -36.21 32.19
N GLY A 14 -31.32 -36.69 31.58
CA GLY A 14 -31.80 -36.21 30.28
C GLY A 14 -32.15 -34.72 30.30
N ILE A 15 -32.86 -34.27 31.33
CA ILE A 15 -33.23 -32.85 31.51
C ILE A 15 -31.98 -31.96 31.67
N VAL A 16 -31.00 -32.39 32.48
CA VAL A 16 -29.76 -31.63 32.71
C VAL A 16 -28.93 -31.53 31.43
N VAL A 17 -28.83 -32.61 30.64
CA VAL A 17 -28.12 -32.62 29.35
C VAL A 17 -28.81 -31.70 28.35
N GLN A 18 -30.14 -31.73 28.27
CA GLN A 18 -30.93 -30.89 27.38
C GLN A 18 -30.81 -29.40 27.75
N ALA A 19 -30.84 -29.05 29.04
CA ALA A 19 -30.62 -27.69 29.53
C ALA A 19 -29.20 -27.18 29.19
N GLY A 20 -28.18 -28.03 29.33
CA GLY A 20 -26.81 -27.71 28.95
C GLY A 20 -26.62 -27.51 27.45
N TYR A 21 -27.31 -28.29 26.62
CA TYR A 21 -27.31 -28.14 25.16
C TYR A 21 -27.90 -26.78 24.75
N ILE A 22 -29.09 -26.44 25.26
CA ILE A 22 -29.78 -25.17 24.96
C ILE A 22 -28.91 -23.97 25.36
N THR A 23 -28.27 -24.01 26.53
CA THR A 23 -27.43 -22.92 27.03
C THR A 23 -26.20 -22.69 26.16
N LYS A 24 -25.59 -23.75 25.61
CA LYS A 24 -24.47 -23.63 24.65
C LYS A 24 -24.91 -22.95 23.36
N HIS A 25 -26.05 -23.34 22.79
CA HIS A 25 -26.55 -22.73 21.55
C HIS A 25 -26.91 -21.26 21.72
N VAL A 26 -27.50 -20.88 22.85
CA VAL A 26 -27.82 -19.47 23.15
C VAL A 26 -26.54 -18.63 23.26
N ARG A 27 -25.46 -19.16 23.86
CA ARG A 27 -24.16 -18.48 23.93
C ARG A 27 -23.52 -18.31 22.56
N VAL A 28 -23.51 -19.36 21.74
CA VAL A 28 -22.96 -19.30 20.37
C VAL A 28 -23.73 -18.31 19.52
N PHE A 29 -25.06 -18.34 19.60
CA PHE A 29 -25.92 -17.39 18.90
C PHE A 29 -25.67 -15.95 19.37
N GLY A 30 -25.53 -15.73 20.68
CA GLY A 30 -25.20 -14.42 21.24
C GLY A 30 -23.85 -13.87 20.75
N VAL A 31 -22.81 -14.70 20.71
CA VAL A 31 -21.49 -14.31 20.16
C VAL A 31 -21.59 -13.98 18.68
N PHE A 32 -22.33 -14.79 17.91
CA PHE A 32 -22.51 -14.58 16.47
C PHE A 32 -23.29 -13.29 16.19
N LEU A 33 -24.30 -12.98 17.00
CA LEU A 33 -25.07 -11.73 16.90
C LEU A 33 -24.22 -10.50 17.24
N ILE A 34 -23.39 -10.57 18.28
CA ILE A 34 -22.45 -9.50 18.63
C ILE A 34 -21.46 -9.28 17.50
N LEU A 35 -20.90 -10.36 16.93
CA LEU A 35 -20.00 -10.28 15.78
C LEU A 35 -20.68 -9.58 14.60
N LEU A 36 -21.91 -9.98 14.25
CA LEU A 36 -22.67 -9.39 13.16
C LEU A 36 -22.94 -7.90 13.38
N LEU A 37 -23.33 -7.51 14.60
CA LEU A 37 -23.58 -6.11 14.98
C LEU A 37 -22.32 -5.24 14.98
N THR A 38 -21.14 -5.82 15.26
CA THR A 38 -19.87 -5.08 15.21
C THR A 38 -19.32 -4.88 13.79
N THR A 39 -19.80 -5.65 12.80
CA THR A 39 -19.32 -5.53 11.41
C THR A 39 -19.96 -4.38 10.62
N THR A 40 -21.02 -3.73 11.13
CA THR A 40 -21.76 -2.69 10.37
C THR A 40 -21.16 -1.28 10.46
N SER A 41 -20.01 -1.10 11.09
CA SER A 41 -19.44 0.22 11.36
C SER A 41 -18.09 0.40 10.67
N ASN A 42 -18.07 0.61 9.36
CA ASN A 42 -16.97 1.29 8.65
C ASN A 42 -17.48 1.93 7.36
N VAL A 43 -18.55 2.74 7.43
CA VAL A 43 -18.74 3.78 6.41
C VAL A 43 -17.96 4.99 6.90
N VAL A 44 -16.64 4.90 6.87
CA VAL A 44 -15.79 6.08 6.85
C VAL A 44 -16.03 6.70 5.47
N SER A 45 -17.10 7.48 5.35
CA SER A 45 -17.18 8.49 4.32
C SER A 45 -16.20 9.56 4.75
N GLY A 46 -14.91 9.33 4.49
CA GLY A 46 -13.91 10.36 4.61
C GLY A 46 -14.45 11.57 3.87
N GLN A 47 -14.52 12.70 4.57
CA GLN A 47 -14.88 13.99 3.99
C GLN A 47 -13.68 14.46 3.14
N GLN A 48 -13.30 13.64 2.17
CA GLN A 48 -12.24 13.92 1.22
C GLN A 48 -12.87 14.84 0.18
N VAL A 49 -12.27 16.02 0.02
CA VAL A 49 -12.62 16.93 -1.09
C VAL A 49 -12.53 16.12 -2.37
N GLU A 50 -13.51 16.25 -3.27
CA GLU A 50 -13.44 15.59 -4.58
C GLU A 50 -12.10 15.94 -5.23
N GLU A 51 -11.32 14.90 -5.54
CA GLU A 51 -10.05 15.09 -6.23
C GLU A 51 -10.33 15.65 -7.62
N ASP A 52 -9.62 16.70 -7.99
CA ASP A 52 -9.69 17.26 -9.35
C ASP A 52 -9.29 16.18 -10.36
N GLN A 53 -10.26 15.77 -11.19
CA GLN A 53 -10.06 14.77 -12.24
C GLN A 53 -9.44 15.37 -13.50
N ASN A 54 -9.08 16.66 -13.50
CA ASN A 54 -8.38 17.33 -14.59
C ASN A 54 -6.89 16.95 -14.62
N PHE A 55 -6.63 15.66 -14.79
CA PHE A 55 -5.28 15.16 -14.96
C PHE A 55 -4.69 15.69 -16.26
N ARG A 56 -3.38 15.98 -16.24
CA ARG A 56 -2.66 16.22 -17.48
C ARG A 56 -2.73 14.95 -18.34
N PRO A 57 -2.89 15.09 -19.66
CA PRO A 57 -2.88 13.94 -20.54
C PRO A 57 -1.59 13.15 -20.37
N VAL A 58 -1.69 11.83 -20.46
CA VAL A 58 -0.54 10.91 -20.39
C VAL A 58 0.47 11.32 -21.47
N HIS A 59 1.75 11.28 -21.13
CA HIS A 59 2.82 11.52 -22.09
C HIS A 59 2.75 10.50 -23.24
N THR A 60 2.56 10.98 -24.47
CA THR A 60 2.46 10.14 -25.68
C THR A 60 3.66 10.25 -26.60
N ALA A 61 4.58 11.19 -26.34
CA ALA A 61 5.81 11.30 -27.10
C ALA A 61 6.77 10.15 -26.77
N THR A 62 7.79 9.97 -27.61
CA THR A 62 8.85 9.01 -27.35
C THR A 62 9.68 9.45 -26.15
N ASP A 63 10.00 8.49 -25.28
CA ASP A 63 10.84 8.71 -24.11
C ASP A 63 12.29 9.02 -24.53
N PHE A 64 12.94 9.93 -23.81
CA PHE A 64 14.38 10.11 -23.94
C PHE A 64 15.14 8.95 -23.30
N PRO A 65 16.23 8.48 -23.92
CA PRO A 65 17.24 7.70 -23.22
C PRO A 65 17.78 8.47 -22.01
N VAL A 66 18.18 7.74 -20.97
CA VAL A 66 18.61 8.32 -19.69
C VAL A 66 20.13 8.24 -19.57
N GLY A 67 20.75 9.42 -19.55
CA GLY A 67 22.16 9.58 -19.18
C GLY A 67 22.32 9.95 -17.71
N TRP A 68 23.42 9.57 -17.08
CA TRP A 68 23.75 10.02 -15.72
C TRP A 68 25.25 10.24 -15.52
N GLY A 69 25.59 10.98 -14.48
CA GLY A 69 26.96 11.15 -14.01
C GLY A 69 27.01 11.61 -12.56
N ASP A 70 28.06 11.19 -11.85
CA ASP A 70 28.31 11.55 -10.45
C ASP A 70 29.31 12.69 -10.36
N PHE A 71 28.98 13.69 -9.55
CA PHE A 71 29.77 14.90 -9.35
C PHE A 71 30.01 15.10 -7.86
N SER A 72 31.25 15.34 -7.47
CA SER A 72 31.59 15.73 -6.11
C SER A 72 31.45 17.25 -5.97
N LEU A 73 30.55 17.69 -5.10
CA LEU A 73 30.37 19.09 -4.73
C LEU A 73 30.86 19.29 -3.30
N SER A 74 32.10 19.75 -3.17
CA SER A 74 32.79 19.89 -1.87
C SER A 74 32.92 18.54 -1.13
N GLU A 75 32.07 18.28 -0.13
CA GLU A 75 32.06 17.03 0.65
C GLU A 75 30.90 16.11 0.26
N ASP A 76 29.94 16.60 -0.54
CA ASP A 76 28.76 15.86 -0.95
C ASP A 76 28.93 15.27 -2.36
N THR A 77 28.28 14.14 -2.62
CA THR A 77 28.17 13.55 -3.96
C THR A 77 26.77 13.80 -4.50
N VAL A 78 26.68 14.35 -5.70
CA VAL A 78 25.43 14.59 -6.41
C VAL A 78 25.43 13.77 -7.69
N ARG A 79 24.34 13.06 -7.97
CA ARG A 79 24.11 12.42 -9.27
C ARG A 79 23.20 13.29 -10.10
N MET A 80 23.65 13.66 -11.29
CA MET A 80 22.82 14.33 -12.28
C MET A 80 22.36 13.31 -13.30
N LEU A 81 21.06 13.26 -13.57
CA LEU A 81 20.46 12.50 -14.65
C LEU A 81 19.91 13.47 -15.70
N TYR A 82 20.00 13.11 -16.97
CA TYR A 82 19.64 14.01 -18.06
C TYR A 82 19.19 13.26 -19.32
N PRO A 83 18.37 13.89 -20.18
CA PRO A 83 18.00 13.32 -21.46
C PRO A 83 19.25 13.12 -22.31
N ALA A 84 19.48 11.90 -22.76
CA ALA A 84 20.69 11.52 -23.50
C ALA A 84 20.36 10.98 -24.89
N MET A 85 21.39 10.90 -25.73
CA MET A 85 21.29 10.26 -27.06
C MET A 85 21.21 8.73 -26.96
N ASN A 86 21.75 8.16 -25.88
CA ASN A 86 21.75 6.72 -25.58
C ASN A 86 21.70 6.54 -24.05
N ASP A 87 21.16 5.40 -23.59
CA ASP A 87 21.16 5.07 -22.17
C ASP A 87 22.59 4.83 -21.65
N GLY A 88 22.88 5.30 -20.45
CA GLY A 88 24.11 4.95 -19.74
C GLY A 88 24.79 6.07 -18.98
N GLU A 89 25.79 5.69 -18.21
CA GLU A 89 26.70 6.63 -17.56
C GLU A 89 27.55 7.40 -18.60
N ALA A 90 27.73 8.69 -18.36
CA ALA A 90 28.58 9.58 -19.15
C ALA A 90 28.27 9.55 -20.66
N LYS A 91 26.99 9.44 -21.03
CA LYS A 91 26.53 9.52 -22.42
C LYS A 91 26.30 10.97 -22.84
N ASP A 92 26.37 11.20 -24.14
CA ASP A 92 26.13 12.53 -24.70
C ASP A 92 24.68 12.96 -24.44
N MET A 93 24.53 14.17 -23.88
CA MET A 93 23.23 14.79 -23.65
C MET A 93 22.50 15.03 -24.98
N ALA A 94 21.17 14.88 -24.98
CA ALA A 94 20.34 15.19 -26.13
C ALA A 94 20.41 16.69 -26.47
N GLY A 95 20.61 17.01 -27.75
CA GLY A 95 20.85 18.39 -28.22
C GLY A 95 19.61 19.21 -28.54
N ASN A 96 18.40 18.66 -28.33
CA ASN A 96 17.12 19.29 -28.68
C ASN A 96 16.48 20.09 -27.52
N GLY A 97 17.22 20.34 -26.44
CA GLY A 97 16.79 21.13 -25.29
C GLY A 97 16.80 22.65 -25.55
N PRO A 98 16.08 23.44 -24.73
CA PRO A 98 16.31 23.47 -23.29
C PRO A 98 15.41 22.50 -22.50
N PHE A 99 15.99 21.90 -21.46
CA PHE A 99 15.28 21.00 -20.55
C PHE A 99 15.06 21.68 -19.19
N PRO A 100 13.85 21.59 -18.60
CA PRO A 100 13.63 21.98 -17.20
C PRO A 100 14.47 21.12 -16.25
N TRP A 101 14.81 21.67 -15.07
CA TRP A 101 15.58 20.97 -14.04
C TRP A 101 14.75 20.78 -12.77
N VAL A 102 14.93 19.63 -12.13
CA VAL A 102 14.34 19.24 -10.85
C VAL A 102 15.50 18.90 -9.92
N VAL A 103 15.37 19.17 -8.62
CA VAL A 103 16.37 18.72 -7.62
C VAL A 103 15.66 17.80 -6.64
N PHE A 104 16.19 16.59 -6.48
CA PHE A 104 15.79 15.67 -5.44
C PHE A 104 16.76 15.73 -4.26
N PHE A 105 16.20 15.79 -3.05
CA PHE A 105 16.93 15.66 -1.80
C PHE A 105 16.54 14.32 -1.19
N GLY A 106 17.53 13.46 -0.96
CA GLY A 106 17.33 12.21 -0.23
C GLY A 106 17.18 12.42 1.27
N ASP A 107 16.68 11.42 1.98
CA ASP A 107 16.66 11.41 3.45
C ASP A 107 17.96 10.80 4.00
N ILE A 108 18.14 10.91 5.32
CA ILE A 108 19.22 10.25 6.03
C ILE A 108 19.10 8.72 5.91
N ASP A 109 20.25 8.05 5.81
CA ASP A 109 20.37 6.59 5.67
C ASP A 109 19.81 6.00 4.35
N GLU A 110 19.50 6.84 3.36
CA GLU A 110 19.14 6.41 2.00
C GLU A 110 20.28 6.66 1.00
N GLU A 111 20.36 5.83 -0.03
CA GLU A 111 21.36 5.99 -1.07
C GLU A 111 20.78 6.76 -2.27
N ILE A 112 21.64 7.50 -2.98
CA ILE A 112 21.27 8.19 -4.24
C ILE A 112 20.66 7.23 -5.27
N SER A 113 21.10 5.96 -5.24
CA SER A 113 20.60 4.87 -6.08
C SER A 113 19.11 4.56 -5.85
N ASP A 114 18.58 4.77 -4.64
CA ASP A 114 17.19 4.48 -4.27
C ASP A 114 16.20 5.36 -5.06
N TYR A 115 16.66 6.54 -5.49
CA TYR A 115 15.88 7.52 -6.23
C TYR A 115 15.92 7.34 -7.75
N MET A 116 16.74 6.41 -8.26
CA MET A 116 16.95 6.25 -9.71
C MET A 116 15.65 5.95 -10.48
N LEU A 117 14.71 5.21 -9.89
CA LEU A 117 13.46 4.86 -10.56
C LEU A 117 12.63 6.12 -10.87
N ILE A 118 12.39 6.97 -9.88
CA ILE A 118 11.60 8.19 -10.06
C ILE A 118 12.35 9.24 -10.90
N SER A 119 13.65 9.40 -10.67
CA SER A 119 14.48 10.35 -11.41
C SER A 119 14.58 9.98 -12.89
N SER A 120 14.76 8.69 -13.22
CA SER A 120 14.81 8.23 -14.61
C SER A 120 13.48 8.44 -15.34
N GLU A 121 12.34 8.24 -14.68
CA GLU A 121 11.03 8.52 -15.29
C GLU A 121 10.85 10.01 -15.60
N LEU A 122 11.31 10.91 -14.72
CA LEU A 122 11.27 12.35 -15.02
C LEU A 122 12.18 12.70 -16.21
N VAL A 123 13.35 12.07 -16.29
CA VAL A 123 14.31 12.27 -17.39
C VAL A 123 13.75 11.81 -18.73
N LYS A 124 13.08 10.65 -18.76
CA LYS A 124 12.39 10.16 -19.96
C LYS A 124 11.37 11.16 -20.51
N ARG A 125 10.81 12.03 -19.65
CA ARG A 125 9.87 13.11 -20.03
C ARG A 125 10.56 14.44 -20.37
N GLY A 126 11.88 14.47 -20.42
CA GLY A 126 12.66 15.65 -20.82
C GLY A 126 13.04 16.57 -19.66
N ASN A 127 13.19 16.06 -18.43
CA ASN A 127 13.74 16.83 -17.31
C ASN A 127 15.21 16.48 -17.08
N ILE A 128 16.00 17.44 -16.64
CA ILE A 128 17.26 17.20 -15.93
C ILE A 128 16.91 17.03 -14.45
N VAL A 129 17.50 16.05 -13.78
CA VAL A 129 17.24 15.73 -12.37
C VAL A 129 18.54 15.65 -11.60
#